data_AF-A0A0K9XGY6-F1
#
_entry.id   AF-A0A0K9XGY6-F1
#
_cell.length_a   1.000
_cell.length_b   1.000
_cell.length_c   1.000
_cell.angle_alpha   90.00
_cell.angle_beta   90.00
_cell.angle_gamma   90.00
#
_symmetry.space_group_name_H-M   'P 1'
#
loop_
_entity.id
_entity.type
_entity.pdbx_description
1 polymer ?
#
loop_
_entity_poly.entity_id
_entity_poly.type
_entity_poly.pdbx_seq_one_letter_code
_entity_poly.pdbx_strand_id
1 'polypeptide(L)'
;MNLSTELPDIPRTIGGIADALDERWHRRFWDDVRGVDSPGALGLLLNDWWRQAVVDTAGDDPEARAALEDAADLHLIELARAESDGSTLTHAEVGSTPVRP
;
A
#
# COMPACT_ATOMS: atom_id res chain seq x y z
N MET A 1 -36.45 -2.49 10.46
CA MET A 1 -35.35 -3.45 10.26
C MET A 1 -34.38 -2.82 9.27
N ASN A 2 -33.26 -2.26 9.74
CA ASN A 2 -32.19 -1.79 8.88
C ASN A 2 -31.31 -3.00 8.56
N LEU A 3 -31.44 -3.54 7.34
CA LEU A 3 -30.42 -4.39 6.76
C LEU A 3 -29.31 -3.45 6.29
N SER A 4 -28.34 -3.16 7.17
CA SER A 4 -27.04 -2.69 6.69
C SER A 4 -26.50 -3.81 5.81
N THR A 5 -26.73 -3.68 4.50
CA THR A 5 -26.08 -4.51 3.49
C THR A 5 -24.68 -3.97 3.39
N GLU A 6 -23.87 -4.24 4.42
CA GLU A 6 -22.43 -4.13 4.29
C GLU A 6 -22.04 -5.14 3.21
N LEU A 7 -21.81 -4.62 2.01
CA LEU A 7 -21.19 -5.38 0.96
C LEU A 7 -19.82 -5.82 1.46
N PRO A 8 -19.42 -7.08 1.23
CA PRO A 8 -18.10 -7.56 1.64
C PRO A 8 -17.02 -6.70 0.98
N ASP A 9 -15.90 -6.53 1.71
CA ASP A 9 -14.74 -5.83 1.17
C ASP A 9 -14.21 -6.53 -0.08
N ILE A 10 -13.73 -5.72 -1.03
CA ILE A 10 -13.10 -6.23 -2.25
C ILE A 10 -11.83 -6.96 -1.83
N PRO A 11 -11.64 -8.24 -2.21
CA PRO A 11 -10.40 -8.94 -1.90
C PRO A 11 -9.22 -8.23 -2.59
N ARG A 12 -8.23 -7.78 -1.80
CA ARG A 12 -7.11 -6.96 -2.26
C ARG A 12 -5.90 -7.79 -2.74
N THR A 13 -6.17 -9.02 -3.17
CA THR A 13 -5.18 -9.91 -3.79
C THR A 13 -5.10 -9.66 -5.30
N ILE A 14 -4.03 -10.10 -5.96
CA ILE A 14 -3.93 -10.01 -7.44
C ILE A 14 -5.13 -10.69 -8.11
N GLY A 15 -5.54 -11.87 -7.62
CA GLY A 15 -6.73 -12.57 -8.11
C GLY A 15 -8.02 -11.79 -7.83
N GLY A 16 -8.19 -11.29 -6.60
CA GLY A 16 -9.35 -10.49 -6.21
C GLY A 16 -9.49 -9.17 -6.98
N ILE A 17 -8.38 -8.53 -7.31
CA ILE A 17 -8.33 -7.34 -8.16
C ILE A 17 -8.68 -7.69 -9.60
N ALA A 18 -8.13 -8.79 -10.15
CA ALA A 18 -8.47 -9.26 -11.49
C ALA A 18 -9.97 -9.58 -11.60
N ASP A 19 -10.50 -10.36 -10.65
CA ASP A 19 -11.93 -10.68 -10.57
C ASP A 19 -12.78 -9.42 -10.37
N ALA A 20 -12.32 -8.46 -9.56
CA ALA A 20 -13.05 -7.22 -9.36
C ALA A 20 -13.06 -6.34 -10.61
N LEU A 21 -11.99 -6.34 -11.41
CA LEU A 21 -11.93 -5.61 -12.66
C LEU A 21 -12.83 -6.23 -13.74
N ASP A 22 -13.05 -7.54 -13.69
CA ASP A 22 -13.88 -8.28 -14.65
C ASP A 22 -15.36 -8.46 -14.21
N GLU A 23 -15.69 -8.40 -12.90
CA GLU A 23 -17.02 -8.75 -12.35
C GLU A 23 -17.71 -7.65 -11.50
N ARG A 24 -18.69 -8.08 -10.68
CA ARG A 24 -19.61 -7.33 -9.79
C ARG A 24 -18.99 -6.25 -8.88
N TRP A 25 -17.68 -6.22 -8.73
CA TRP A 25 -16.97 -5.30 -7.85
C TRP A 25 -16.33 -4.11 -8.57
N HIS A 26 -16.32 -4.08 -9.91
CA HIS A 26 -15.61 -3.11 -10.73
C HIS A 26 -15.90 -1.65 -10.33
N ARG A 27 -17.17 -1.31 -10.09
CA ARG A 27 -17.52 0.06 -9.68
C ARG A 27 -16.92 0.43 -8.34
N ARG A 28 -17.04 -0.45 -7.34
CA ARG A 28 -16.55 -0.19 -5.99
C ARG A 28 -15.02 -0.15 -5.94
N PHE A 29 -14.35 -0.98 -6.74
CA PHE A 29 -12.89 -0.93 -6.90
C PHE A 29 -12.45 0.47 -7.36
N TRP A 30 -13.09 1.00 -8.40
CA TRP A 30 -12.76 2.33 -8.89
C TRP A 30 -13.20 3.46 -7.96
N ASP A 31 -14.26 3.27 -7.16
CA ASP A 31 -14.66 4.25 -6.15
C ASP A 31 -13.61 4.33 -5.03
N ASP A 32 -13.07 3.20 -4.57
CA ASP A 32 -11.98 3.15 -3.59
C ASP A 32 -10.73 3.83 -4.13
N VAL A 33 -10.33 3.54 -5.37
CA VAL A 33 -9.14 4.15 -6.01
C VAL A 33 -9.31 5.65 -6.23
N ARG A 34 -10.50 6.10 -6.68
CA ARG A 34 -10.77 7.54 -6.91
C ARG A 34 -11.03 8.32 -5.62
N GLY A 35 -11.41 7.64 -4.54
CA GLY A 35 -11.61 8.23 -3.21
C GLY A 35 -10.30 8.68 -2.56
N VAL A 36 -9.15 8.25 -3.11
CA VAL A 36 -7.84 8.67 -2.65
C VAL A 36 -7.51 10.07 -3.18
N ASP A 37 -7.41 11.03 -2.27
CA ASP A 37 -7.24 12.46 -2.58
C ASP A 37 -5.77 12.95 -2.53
N SER A 38 -4.84 12.08 -2.12
CA SER A 38 -3.43 12.43 -2.01
C SER A 38 -2.50 11.28 -2.41
N PRO A 39 -1.31 11.56 -2.97
CA PRO A 39 -0.33 10.54 -3.30
C PRO A 39 0.11 9.69 -2.09
N GLY A 40 0.16 10.29 -0.89
CA GLY A 40 0.48 9.57 0.34
C GLY A 40 -0.61 8.57 0.75
N ALA A 41 -1.88 8.95 0.63
CA ALA A 41 -2.99 8.03 0.87
C ALA A 41 -3.03 6.89 -0.16
N LEU A 42 -2.59 7.14 -1.41
CA LEU A 42 -2.46 6.09 -2.42
C LEU A 42 -1.37 5.09 -2.06
N GLY A 43 -0.22 5.58 -1.58
CA GLY A 43 0.86 4.71 -1.09
C GLY A 43 0.41 3.81 0.05
N LEU A 44 -0.32 4.35 1.03
CA LEU A 44 -0.87 3.55 2.14
C LEU A 44 -1.87 2.51 1.66
N LEU A 45 -2.75 2.86 0.72
CA LEU A 45 -3.70 1.93 0.12
C LEU A 45 -2.98 0.77 -0.59
N LEU A 46 -1.95 1.08 -1.40
CA LEU A 46 -1.17 0.07 -2.10
C LEU A 46 -0.38 -0.83 -1.15
N ASN A 47 0.15 -0.28 -0.06
CA ASN A 47 0.86 -1.05 0.98
C ASN A 47 -0.07 -2.03 1.70
N ASP A 48 -1.30 -1.60 2.03
CA ASP A 48 -2.33 -2.46 2.61
C ASP A 48 -2.70 -3.60 1.65
N TRP A 49 -2.87 -3.30 0.37
CA TRP A 49 -3.19 -4.30 -0.64
C TRP A 49 -2.06 -5.32 -0.81
N TRP A 50 -0.82 -4.84 -0.87
CA TRP A 50 0.34 -5.72 -0.93
C TRP A 50 0.42 -6.64 0.29
N ARG A 51 0.24 -6.09 1.50
CA ARG A 51 0.21 -6.90 2.74
C ARG A 51 -0.83 -7.99 2.64
N GLN A 52 -2.07 -7.63 2.31
CA GLN A 52 -3.16 -8.60 2.20
C GLN A 52 -2.87 -9.67 1.15
N ALA A 53 -2.31 -9.29 -0.01
CA ALA A 53 -1.93 -10.23 -1.06
C ALA A 53 -0.86 -11.22 -0.60
N VAL A 54 0.14 -10.79 0.18
CA VAL A 54 1.16 -11.67 0.79
C VAL A 54 0.50 -12.63 1.78
N VAL A 55 -0.33 -12.11 2.68
CA VAL A 55 -1.00 -12.89 3.72
C VAL A 55 -1.92 -13.96 3.12
N ASP A 56 -2.63 -13.64 2.04
CA ASP A 56 -3.56 -14.58 1.40
C ASP A 56 -2.85 -15.73 0.67
N THR A 57 -1.52 -15.65 0.45
CA THR A 57 -0.74 -16.81 -0.04
C THR A 57 -0.65 -17.95 0.97
N ALA A 58 -0.95 -17.70 2.25
CA ALA A 58 -1.04 -18.73 3.28
C ALA A 58 -2.17 -19.74 3.04
N GLY A 59 -3.18 -19.38 2.25
CA GLY A 59 -4.42 -20.14 2.14
C GLY A 59 -5.11 -20.29 3.50
N ASP A 60 -5.52 -21.52 3.84
CA ASP A 60 -6.23 -21.83 5.09
C ASP A 60 -5.29 -22.16 6.26
N ASP A 61 -3.96 -22.03 6.12
CA ASP A 61 -3.00 -22.31 7.18
C ASP A 61 -2.87 -21.11 8.14
N PRO A 62 -3.36 -21.21 9.39
CA PRO A 62 -3.33 -20.10 10.34
C PRO A 62 -1.92 -19.77 10.85
N GLU A 63 -1.01 -20.74 10.91
CA GLU A 63 0.37 -20.51 11.37
C GLU A 63 1.18 -19.80 10.27
N ALA A 64 1.03 -20.25 9.02
CA ALA A 64 1.63 -19.57 7.88
C ALA A 64 1.07 -18.15 7.71
N ARG A 65 -0.23 -17.96 7.94
CA ARG A 65 -0.89 -16.66 7.88
C ARG A 65 -0.28 -15.68 8.91
N ALA A 66 -0.17 -16.08 10.17
CA ALA A 66 0.42 -15.25 11.22
C ALA A 66 1.88 -14.88 10.91
N ALA A 67 2.68 -15.85 10.43
CA ALA A 67 4.06 -15.59 10.05
C ALA A 67 4.20 -14.60 8.87
N LEU A 68 3.29 -14.68 7.89
CA LEU A 68 3.26 -13.76 6.75
C LEU A 68 2.74 -12.38 7.13
N GLU A 69 1.79 -12.28 8.06
CA GLU A 69 1.34 -11.01 8.63
C GLU A 69 2.50 -10.27 9.32
N ASP A 70 3.25 -10.96 10.18
CA ASP A 70 4.43 -10.39 10.87
C ASP A 70 5.53 -9.98 9.88
N ALA A 71 5.81 -10.82 8.87
CA ALA A 71 6.84 -10.54 7.87
C ALA A 71 6.47 -9.35 6.98
N ALA A 72 5.21 -9.25 6.56
CA ALA A 72 4.72 -8.13 5.76
C ALA A 72 4.75 -6.82 6.56
N ASP A 73 4.35 -6.84 7.83
CA ASP A 73 4.40 -5.67 8.70
C ASP A 73 5.83 -5.19 8.92
N LEU A 74 6.77 -6.11 9.17
CA LEU A 74 8.19 -5.77 9.30
C LEU A 74 8.73 -5.14 8.00
N HIS A 75 8.36 -5.68 6.83
CA HIS A 75 8.78 -5.12 5.55
C HIS A 75 8.29 -3.69 5.34
N LEU A 76 7.02 -3.41 5.65
CA LEU A 76 6.44 -2.07 5.51
C LEU A 76 7.07 -1.06 6.48
N ILE A 77 7.43 -1.50 7.70
CA ILE A 77 8.17 -0.67 8.66
C ILE A 77 9.55 -0.29 8.11
N GLU A 78 10.30 -1.26 7.58
CA GLU A 78 11.63 -1.01 7.00
C GLU A 78 11.56 -0.14 5.73
N LEU A 79 10.54 -0.34 4.89
CA LEU A 79 10.29 0.53 3.74
C LEU A 79 10.03 1.98 4.16
N ALA A 80 9.15 2.19 5.14
CA ALA A 80 8.85 3.53 5.65
C ALA A 80 10.09 4.22 6.26
N ARG A 81 10.97 3.45 6.93
CA ARG A 81 12.27 3.94 7.41
C ARG A 81 13.17 4.35 6.28
N ALA A 82 13.34 3.51 5.26
CA ALA A 82 14.19 3.81 4.10
C ALA A 82 13.72 5.06 3.33
N GLU A 83 12.40 5.24 3.17
CA GLU A 83 11.81 6.42 2.55
C GLU A 83 12.01 7.69 3.39
N SER A 84 12.01 7.56 4.72
CA SER A 84 12.28 8.67 5.65
C SER A 84 13.76 9.07 5.68
N ASP A 85 14.68 8.09 5.61
CA ASP A 85 16.12 8.31 5.66
C ASP A 85 16.70 8.81 4.31
N GLY A 86 15.97 8.60 3.21
CA GLY A 86 16.31 9.09 1.86
C GLY A 86 16.35 10.62 1.70
N SER A 87 15.96 11.39 2.72
CA SER A 87 16.02 12.86 2.71
C SER A 87 17.42 13.45 3.00
N THR A 88 18.50 12.66 2.90
CA THR A 88 19.88 13.11 3.18
C THR A 88 20.90 12.85 2.06
N LEU A 89 20.62 13.23 0.81
CA LEU A 89 21.61 13.59 -0.23
C LEU A 89 20.82 14.12 -1.45
N THR A 90 20.84 15.40 -1.86
CA THR A 90 22.00 16.16 -2.34
C THR A 90 21.91 17.65 -1.93
N HIS A 91 22.72 18.05 -0.96
CA HIS A 91 23.20 19.44 -0.86
C HIS A 91 24.71 19.43 -1.10
N ALA A 92 25.12 18.88 -2.24
CA ALA A 92 26.49 18.98 -2.71
C ALA A 92 26.59 20.11 -3.74
N GLU A 93 27.06 21.25 -3.24
CA GLU A 93 27.93 22.22 -3.92
C GLU A 93 27.32 23.16 -4.98
N VAL A 94 26.49 24.11 -4.53
CA VAL A 94 26.31 25.39 -5.24
C VAL A 94 27.30 26.42 -4.70
N GLY A 95 28.41 26.59 -5.42
CA GLY A 95 29.04 27.89 -5.67
C GLY A 95 29.86 28.54 -4.55
N SER A 96 31.09 28.05 -4.32
CA SER A 96 32.16 28.90 -3.78
C SER A 96 32.57 29.92 -4.84
N THR A 97 31.95 31.09 -4.81
CA THR A 97 32.35 32.24 -5.65
C THR A 97 33.33 33.09 -4.84
N PRO A 98 34.60 33.26 -5.25
CA PRO A 98 35.47 34.20 -4.59
C PRO A 98 35.10 35.63 -5.03
N VAL A 99 34.58 36.43 -4.11
CA VAL A 99 34.44 37.89 -4.29
C VAL A 99 35.82 38.51 -4.11
N ARG A 100 36.27 39.27 -5.09
CA ARG A 100 37.46 40.12 -4.97
C ARG A 100 37.24 41.45 -5.70
N PRO A 101 37.33 42.60 -5.01
CA PRO A 101 37.81 43.85 -5.61
C PRO A 101 39.35 43.91 -5.61
#